data_AF-A0A495Y3Z9-F1
#
_entry.id   AF-A0A495Y3Z9-F1
#
_cell.length_a   1.000
_cell.length_b   1.000
_cell.length_c   1.000
_cell.angle_alpha   90.00
_cell.angle_beta   90.00
_cell.angle_gamma   90.00
#
_symmetry.space_group_name_H-M   'P 1'
#
loop_
_entity.id
_entity.type
_entity.pdbx_description
1 polymer ?
#
loop_
_entity_poly.entity_id
_entity_poly.type
_entity_poly.pdbx_seq_one_letter_code
_entity_poly.pdbx_strand_id
1 'polypeptide(L)'
;MGETPRSRRPDAAGPGHPASSTSRVVGVTLLVAAAAGLVHAASSAYWGLGGDWLLETLGERIVTTFADVRWLLLVVAAVKVAGALLPLWLARRGLLRRRPWVALLWLAVAVLVLWGGANTVVGNLVLAGVITPDGGYDRPAMVGHAWLWDPLFLLWGLALAVALRRAPRPR
;
A
#
# COMPACT_ATOMS: atom_id res chain seq x y z
N MET A 1 -11.88 13.03 70.92
CA MET A 1 -11.19 11.89 70.27
C MET A 1 -11.23 12.18 68.78
N GLY A 2 -10.07 12.51 68.20
CA GLY A 2 -9.96 13.32 66.98
C GLY A 2 -10.13 12.55 65.66
N GLU A 3 -10.87 13.16 64.73
CA GLU A 3 -10.93 12.75 63.34
C GLU A 3 -9.63 13.15 62.62
N THR A 4 -8.85 12.16 62.17
CA THR A 4 -7.72 12.36 61.27
C THR A 4 -8.20 12.48 59.83
N PRO A 5 -7.93 13.58 59.11
CA PRO A 5 -8.23 13.71 57.69
C PRO A 5 -7.28 12.82 56.87
N ARG A 6 -7.82 11.92 56.05
CA ARG A 6 -7.02 11.13 55.09
C ARG A 6 -6.46 12.07 54.03
N SER A 7 -5.16 12.30 54.07
CA SER A 7 -4.40 12.99 53.03
C SER A 7 -4.55 12.27 51.69
N ARG A 8 -5.17 12.91 50.71
CA ARG A 8 -5.22 12.46 49.33
C ARG A 8 -3.81 12.62 48.74
N ARG A 9 -3.10 11.51 48.50
CA ARG A 9 -1.84 11.55 47.73
C ARG A 9 -2.16 12.01 46.31
N PRO A 10 -1.41 12.96 45.73
CA PRO A 10 -1.48 13.21 44.30
C PRO A 10 -0.89 12.00 43.58
N ASP A 11 -1.68 11.37 42.72
CA ASP A 11 -1.20 10.36 41.80
C ASP A 11 -0.11 10.98 40.92
N ALA A 12 1.13 10.59 41.18
CA ALA A 12 2.26 10.92 40.34
C ALA A 12 1.96 10.43 38.92
N ALA A 13 1.99 11.35 37.96
CA ALA A 13 1.91 11.06 36.54
C ALA A 13 2.96 10.00 36.18
N GLY A 14 2.50 8.77 35.92
CA GLY A 14 3.36 7.67 35.56
C GLY A 14 4.11 7.96 34.25
N PRO A 15 5.37 7.50 34.10
CA PRO A 15 6.14 7.67 32.88
C PRO A 15 5.41 7.04 31.69
N GLY A 16 5.34 7.78 30.58
CA GLY A 16 4.61 7.41 29.37
C GLY A 16 4.91 5.97 28.95
N HIS A 17 3.87 5.12 28.97
CA HIS A 17 3.99 3.72 28.59
C HIS A 17 4.51 3.64 27.14
N PRO A 18 5.66 2.99 26.87
CA PRO A 18 6.14 2.84 25.50
C PRO A 18 5.06 2.14 24.67
N ALA A 19 4.74 2.71 23.50
CA ALA A 19 3.75 2.13 22.59
C ALA A 19 4.05 0.63 22.40
N SER A 20 3.02 -0.21 22.59
CA SER A 20 3.17 -1.67 22.49
C SER A 20 3.87 -2.06 21.18
N SER A 21 4.70 -3.10 21.20
CA SER A 21 5.43 -3.59 20.01
C SER A 21 4.48 -3.80 18.82
N THR A 22 3.27 -4.31 19.08
CA THR A 22 2.19 -4.45 18.11
C THR A 22 1.75 -3.11 17.50
N SER A 23 1.55 -2.07 18.30
CA SER A 23 1.20 -0.72 17.80
C SER A 23 2.29 -0.16 16.88
N ARG A 24 3.56 -0.38 17.22
CA ARG A 24 4.70 0.05 16.38
C ARG A 24 4.72 -0.71 15.05
N VAL A 25 4.53 -2.03 15.06
CA VAL A 25 4.48 -2.86 13.84
C VAL A 25 3.34 -2.41 12.92
N VAL A 26 2.14 -2.18 13.46
CA VAL A 26 1.00 -1.68 12.68
C VAL A 26 1.32 -0.31 12.07
N GLY A 27 1.89 0.61 12.84
CA GLY A 27 2.29 1.92 12.34
C GLY A 27 3.30 1.83 11.19
N VAL A 28 4.39 1.08 11.38
CA VAL A 28 5.44 0.90 10.35
C VAL A 28 4.88 0.25 9.09
N THR A 29 4.10 -0.82 9.22
CA THR A 29 3.54 -1.53 8.06
C THR A 29 2.53 -0.68 7.29
N LEU A 30 1.73 0.16 7.96
CA LEU A 30 0.89 1.14 7.28
C LEU A 30 1.69 2.23 6.58
N LEU A 31 2.81 2.68 7.14
CA LEU A 31 3.70 3.65 6.49
C LEU A 31 4.37 3.05 5.26
N VAL A 32 4.83 1.80 5.32
CA VAL A 32 5.38 1.07 4.16
C VAL A 32 4.32 0.93 3.07
N ALA A 33 3.11 0.51 3.43
CA ALA A 33 1.98 0.42 2.50
C ALA A 33 1.68 1.78 1.84
N ALA A 34 1.62 2.85 2.63
CA ALA A 34 1.36 4.18 2.12
C ALA A 34 2.48 4.69 1.21
N ALA A 35 3.76 4.48 1.59
CA ALA A 35 4.90 4.86 0.76
C ALA A 35 4.86 4.15 -0.60
N ALA A 36 4.65 2.83 -0.62
CA ALA A 36 4.53 2.06 -1.86
C ALA A 36 3.36 2.55 -2.74
N GLY A 37 2.19 2.77 -2.15
CA GLY A 37 1.04 3.31 -2.88
C GLY A 37 1.23 4.74 -3.39
N LEU A 38 1.93 5.59 -2.63
CA LEU A 38 2.25 6.96 -3.03
C LEU A 38 3.29 7.01 -4.15
N VAL A 39 4.27 6.11 -4.17
CA VAL A 39 5.20 5.99 -5.31
C VAL A 39 4.41 5.65 -6.58
N HIS A 40 3.51 4.67 -6.52
CA HIS A 40 2.60 4.34 -7.62
C HIS A 40 1.73 5.53 -8.05
N ALA A 41 1.20 6.28 -7.09
CA ALA A 41 0.39 7.47 -7.37
C ALA A 41 1.21 8.58 -8.03
N ALA A 42 2.42 8.84 -7.53
CA ALA A 42 3.32 9.86 -8.06
C ALA A 42 3.73 9.54 -9.50
N SER A 43 4.08 8.29 -9.80
CA SER A 43 4.37 7.85 -11.18
C SER A 43 3.15 8.05 -12.09
N SER A 44 1.95 7.68 -11.63
CA SER A 44 0.71 7.89 -12.40
C SER A 44 0.43 9.37 -12.65
N ALA A 45 0.64 10.23 -11.65
CA ALA A 45 0.46 11.68 -11.78
C ALA A 45 1.49 12.28 -12.75
N TYR A 46 2.77 11.89 -12.62
CA TYR A 46 3.85 12.34 -13.48
C TYR A 46 3.57 12.01 -14.96
N TRP A 47 3.15 10.78 -15.26
CA TRP A 47 2.76 10.39 -16.63
C TRP A 47 1.50 11.13 -17.10
N GLY A 48 0.53 11.35 -16.22
CA GLY A 48 -0.67 12.14 -16.54
C GLY A 48 -0.39 13.61 -16.84
N LEU A 49 0.70 14.16 -16.30
CA LEU A 49 1.20 15.51 -16.56
C LEU A 49 2.12 15.58 -17.79
N GLY A 50 2.28 14.48 -18.53
CA GLY A 50 3.06 14.43 -19.77
C GLY A 50 4.51 13.96 -19.60
N GLY A 51 4.89 13.47 -18.42
CA GLY A 51 6.18 12.84 -18.22
C GLY A 51 6.29 11.48 -18.89
N ASP A 52 7.47 11.13 -19.40
CA ASP A 52 7.71 9.85 -20.11
C ASP A 52 8.76 8.96 -19.43
N TRP A 53 9.36 9.42 -18.33
CA TRP A 53 10.32 8.62 -17.58
C TRP A 53 9.72 7.30 -17.09
N LEU A 54 10.41 6.19 -17.37
CA LEU A 54 9.97 4.81 -17.13
C LEU A 54 8.64 4.42 -17.80
N LEU A 55 8.07 5.24 -18.69
CA LEU A 55 6.77 4.94 -19.28
C LEU A 55 6.82 3.69 -20.17
N GLU A 56 7.95 3.45 -20.85
CA GLU A 56 8.23 2.23 -21.63
C GLU A 56 8.13 0.95 -20.78
N THR A 57 8.35 1.05 -19.46
CA THR A 57 8.31 -0.10 -18.56
C THR A 57 6.89 -0.54 -18.18
N LEU A 58 5.86 0.21 -18.61
CA LEU A 58 4.46 -0.24 -18.61
C LEU A 58 4.11 -1.06 -19.85
N GLY A 59 4.94 -0.99 -20.89
CA GLY A 59 4.76 -1.67 -22.16
C GLY A 59 3.95 -0.90 -23.19
N GLU A 60 4.34 -1.12 -24.45
CA GLU A 60 3.85 -0.40 -25.63
C GLU A 60 2.32 -0.36 -25.72
N ARG A 61 1.64 -1.47 -25.39
CA ARG A 61 0.17 -1.54 -25.41
C ARG A 61 -0.47 -0.54 -24.43
N ILE A 62 0.08 -0.42 -23.22
CA ILE A 62 -0.44 0.53 -22.23
C ILE A 62 -0.16 1.95 -22.71
N VAL A 63 1.06 2.23 -23.17
CA VAL A 63 1.46 3.56 -23.65
C VAL A 63 0.55 4.05 -24.79
N THR A 64 0.31 3.19 -25.79
CA THR A 64 -0.54 3.51 -26.94
C THR A 64 -2.01 3.67 -26.57
N THR A 65 -2.54 2.81 -25.68
CA THR A 65 -3.95 2.90 -25.23
C THR A 65 -4.24 4.22 -24.50
N PHE A 66 -3.27 4.72 -23.72
CA PHE A 66 -3.47 5.95 -22.93
C PHE A 66 -2.98 7.22 -23.62
N ALA A 67 -2.48 7.17 -24.86
CA ALA A 67 -1.88 8.32 -25.54
C ALA A 67 -2.81 9.54 -25.60
N ASP A 68 -4.07 9.33 -26.01
CA ASP A 68 -5.06 10.41 -26.16
C ASP A 68 -5.82 10.74 -24.87
N VAL A 69 -5.68 9.90 -23.84
CA VAL A 69 -6.43 9.99 -22.59
C VAL A 69 -5.52 10.02 -21.36
N ARG A 70 -4.30 10.56 -21.52
CA ARG A 70 -3.28 10.66 -20.43
C ARG A 70 -3.82 11.30 -19.15
N TRP A 71 -4.76 12.23 -19.26
CA TRP A 71 -5.40 12.86 -18.10
C TRP A 71 -6.10 11.85 -17.17
N LEU A 72 -6.55 10.69 -17.67
CA LEU A 72 -7.11 9.60 -16.84
C LEU A 72 -6.08 9.07 -15.83
N LEU A 73 -4.78 9.19 -16.11
CA LEU A 73 -3.74 8.82 -15.17
C LEU A 73 -3.73 9.71 -13.92
N LEU A 74 -4.26 10.94 -14.00
CA LEU A 74 -4.49 11.80 -12.83
C LEU A 74 -5.62 11.27 -11.95
N VAL A 75 -6.69 10.74 -12.56
CA VAL A 75 -7.78 10.07 -11.84
C VAL A 75 -7.25 8.80 -11.17
N VAL A 76 -6.46 8.00 -11.89
CA VAL A 76 -5.79 6.82 -11.34
C VAL A 76 -4.85 7.20 -10.20
N ALA A 77 -4.10 8.29 -10.32
CA ALA A 77 -3.24 8.81 -9.26
C ALA A 77 -4.06 9.18 -8.02
N ALA A 78 -5.18 9.90 -8.18
CA ALA A 78 -6.05 10.28 -7.08
C ALA A 78 -6.62 9.06 -6.35
N VAL A 79 -7.06 8.02 -7.09
CA VAL A 79 -7.52 6.75 -6.51
C VAL A 79 -6.39 6.06 -5.74
N LYS A 80 -5.17 6.04 -6.28
CA LYS A 80 -4.00 5.47 -5.59
C LYS A 80 -3.64 6.24 -4.32
N VAL A 81 -3.65 7.57 -4.34
CA VAL A 81 -3.46 8.41 -3.14
C VAL A 81 -4.50 8.07 -2.08
N ALA A 82 -5.78 8.00 -2.47
CA ALA A 82 -6.85 7.63 -1.56
C ALA A 82 -6.63 6.24 -0.98
N GLY A 83 -6.33 5.24 -1.81
CA GLY A 83 -6.03 3.88 -1.37
C GLY A 83 -4.82 3.79 -0.45
N ALA A 84 -3.77 4.58 -0.70
CA ALA A 84 -2.54 4.58 0.08
C ALA A 84 -2.73 5.23 1.46
N LEU A 85 -3.51 6.31 1.54
CA LEU A 85 -3.67 7.11 2.75
C LEU A 85 -4.89 6.72 3.59
N LEU A 86 -5.92 6.12 2.99
CA LEU A 86 -7.14 5.69 3.70
C LEU A 86 -6.84 4.75 4.89
N PRO A 87 -5.98 3.70 4.77
CA PRO A 87 -5.65 2.83 5.91
C PRO A 87 -4.99 3.60 7.06
N LEU A 88 -4.07 4.53 6.76
CA LEU A 88 -3.43 5.38 7.77
C LEU A 88 -4.45 6.29 8.47
N TRP A 89 -5.33 6.92 7.70
CA TRP A 89 -6.37 7.78 8.23
C TRP A 89 -7.34 6.99 9.13
N LEU A 90 -7.80 5.82 8.69
CA LEU A 90 -8.65 4.93 9.47
C LEU A 90 -7.98 4.47 10.76
N ALA A 91 -6.68 4.15 10.72
CA ALA A 91 -5.92 3.76 11.91
C ALA A 91 -5.87 4.90 12.94
N ARG A 92 -5.58 6.14 12.51
CA ARG A 92 -5.54 7.33 13.37
C ARG A 92 -6.90 7.65 14.00
N ARG A 93 -7.99 7.33 13.31
CA ARG A 93 -9.37 7.51 13.80
C ARG A 93 -9.89 6.34 14.63
N GLY A 94 -9.11 5.27 14.81
CA GLY A 94 -9.58 4.04 15.47
C GLY A 94 -10.67 3.29 14.69
N LEU A 95 -10.80 3.56 13.38
CA LEU A 95 -11.86 3.01 12.52
C LEU A 95 -11.39 1.81 11.67
N LEU A 96 -10.09 1.52 11.66
CA LEU A 96 -9.48 0.48 10.81
C LEU A 96 -10.14 -0.90 10.95
N ARG A 97 -10.73 -1.18 12.12
CA ARG A 97 -11.40 -2.45 12.44
C ARG A 97 -12.91 -2.46 12.22
N ARG A 98 -13.53 -1.36 11.78
CA ARG A 98 -14.97 -1.38 11.50
C ARG A 98 -15.24 -2.26 10.28
N ARG A 99 -16.28 -3.10 10.39
CA ARG A 99 -16.62 -4.14 9.40
C ARG A 99 -16.55 -3.70 7.93
N PRO A 100 -17.17 -2.58 7.49
CA PRO A 100 -17.12 -2.20 6.08
C PRO A 100 -15.69 -1.89 5.61
N TRP A 101 -14.89 -1.24 6.46
CA TRP A 101 -13.50 -0.91 6.13
C TRP A 101 -12.61 -2.13 6.11
N VAL A 102 -12.79 -3.06 7.05
CA VAL A 102 -12.02 -4.32 7.05
C VAL A 102 -12.27 -5.11 5.76
N ALA A 103 -13.54 -5.23 5.33
CA ALA A 103 -13.88 -5.91 4.08
C ALA A 103 -13.25 -5.21 2.86
N LEU A 104 -13.41 -3.88 2.75
CA LEU A 104 -12.83 -3.09 1.67
C LEU A 104 -11.30 -3.21 1.60
N LEU A 105 -10.63 -3.13 2.75
CA LEU A 105 -9.17 -3.20 2.81
C LEU A 105 -8.66 -4.61 2.52
N TRP A 106 -9.37 -5.67 2.93
CA TRP A 106 -9.02 -7.04 2.53
C TRP A 106 -9.25 -7.29 1.04
N LEU A 107 -10.29 -6.70 0.45
CA LEU A 107 -10.49 -6.73 -1.01
C LEU A 107 -9.31 -6.04 -1.71
N ALA A 108 -8.90 -4.86 -1.25
CA ALA A 108 -7.74 -4.17 -1.79
C ALA A 108 -6.45 -5.02 -1.66
N VAL A 109 -6.23 -5.65 -0.50
CA VAL A 109 -5.12 -6.60 -0.31
C VAL A 109 -5.17 -7.73 -1.32
N ALA A 110 -6.35 -8.35 -1.52
CA ALA A 110 -6.50 -9.46 -2.45
C ALA A 110 -6.13 -9.03 -3.88
N VAL A 111 -6.65 -7.90 -4.34
CA VAL A 111 -6.32 -7.35 -5.67
C VAL A 111 -4.83 -7.08 -5.80
N LEU A 112 -4.23 -6.36 -4.84
CA LEU A 112 -2.81 -6.00 -4.88
C LEU A 112 -1.88 -7.21 -4.87
N VAL A 113 -2.15 -8.19 -4.00
CA VAL A 113 -1.31 -9.37 -3.85
C VAL A 113 -1.48 -10.34 -5.01
N LEU A 114 -2.73 -10.58 -5.45
CA LEU A 114 -2.97 -11.50 -6.56
C LEU A 114 -2.45 -10.93 -7.87
N TRP A 115 -2.79 -9.67 -8.18
CA TRP A 115 -2.34 -9.01 -9.40
C TRP A 115 -0.82 -8.78 -9.39
N GLY A 116 -0.31 -8.09 -8.37
CA GLY A 116 1.11 -7.78 -8.25
C GLY A 116 1.96 -9.04 -8.10
N GLY A 117 1.52 -10.00 -7.30
CA GLY A 117 2.21 -11.27 -7.11
C GLY A 117 2.24 -12.12 -8.38
N ALA A 118 1.09 -12.31 -9.04
CA ALA A 118 1.03 -13.10 -10.27
C ALA A 118 1.90 -12.50 -11.37
N ASN A 119 1.80 -11.20 -11.62
CA ASN A 119 2.61 -10.56 -12.67
C ASN A 119 4.11 -10.55 -12.32
N THR A 120 4.47 -10.36 -11.05
CA THR A 120 5.87 -10.50 -10.60
C THR A 120 6.42 -11.88 -10.92
N VAL A 121 5.66 -12.94 -10.57
CA VAL A 121 6.07 -14.32 -10.81
C VAL A 121 6.15 -14.61 -12.30
N VAL A 122 5.10 -14.31 -13.06
CA VAL A 122 5.04 -14.55 -14.50
C VAL A 122 6.17 -13.79 -15.22
N GLY A 123 6.40 -12.53 -14.87
CA GLY A 123 7.47 -11.73 -15.45
C GLY A 123 8.85 -12.32 -15.22
N ASN A 124 9.14 -12.81 -14.01
CA ASN A 124 10.40 -13.48 -13.72
C ASN A 124 10.52 -14.83 -14.45
N LEU A 125 9.43 -15.60 -14.59
CA LEU A 125 9.44 -16.85 -15.35
C LEU A 125 9.71 -16.62 -16.84
N VAL A 126 9.18 -15.55 -17.42
CA VAL A 126 9.47 -15.17 -18.81
C VAL A 126 10.93 -14.72 -18.96
N LEU A 127 11.41 -13.87 -18.05
CA LEU A 127 12.81 -13.40 -18.09
C LEU A 127 13.83 -14.53 -17.86
N ALA A 128 13.46 -15.56 -17.09
CA ALA A 128 14.27 -16.75 -16.88
C ALA A 128 14.21 -17.76 -18.04
N GLY A 129 13.37 -17.52 -19.07
CA GLY A 129 13.19 -18.43 -20.21
C GLY A 129 12.37 -19.69 -19.89
N VAL A 130 11.72 -19.75 -18.71
CA VAL A 130 10.83 -20.86 -18.34
C VAL A 130 9.52 -20.79 -19.11
N ILE A 131 9.02 -19.57 -19.34
CA ILE A 131 7.86 -19.29 -20.18
C ILE A 131 8.34 -18.53 -21.41
N THR A 132 7.97 -18.99 -22.61
CA THR A 132 8.24 -18.29 -23.86
C THR A 132 6.91 -17.85 -24.47
N PRO A 133 6.58 -16.54 -24.43
CA PRO A 133 5.35 -16.04 -25.03
C PRO A 133 5.38 -16.19 -26.56
N ASP A 134 4.27 -16.68 -27.13
CA ASP A 134 4.08 -16.72 -28.58
C ASP A 134 4.08 -15.29 -29.14
N GLY A 135 4.94 -15.01 -30.12
CA GLY A 135 5.10 -13.67 -30.69
C GLY A 135 6.11 -12.77 -29.96
N GLY A 136 6.82 -13.29 -28.95
CA GLY A 136 7.81 -12.54 -28.19
C GLY A 136 7.21 -11.63 -27.12
N TYR A 137 8.03 -10.78 -26.52
CA TYR A 137 7.59 -9.83 -25.49
C TYR A 137 8.38 -8.53 -25.53
N ASP A 138 7.74 -7.44 -25.12
CA ASP A 138 8.37 -6.16 -24.85
C ASP A 138 9.26 -6.29 -23.60
N ARG A 139 10.57 -6.31 -23.80
CA ARG A 139 11.54 -6.56 -22.72
C ARG A 139 11.56 -5.45 -21.67
N PRO A 140 11.63 -4.15 -22.01
CA PRO A 140 11.43 -3.07 -21.05
C PRO A 140 10.18 -3.22 -20.19
N ALA A 141 9.04 -3.55 -20.80
CA ALA A 141 7.79 -3.81 -20.07
C ALA A 141 7.94 -4.96 -19.09
N MET A 142 8.50 -6.09 -19.57
CA MET A 142 8.65 -7.29 -18.76
C MET A 142 9.55 -7.06 -17.54
N VAL A 143 10.64 -6.31 -17.71
CA VAL A 143 11.52 -5.92 -16.60
C VAL A 143 10.80 -4.99 -15.62
N GLY A 144 10.05 -4.01 -16.13
CA GLY A 144 9.23 -3.12 -15.32
C GLY A 144 8.23 -3.86 -14.45
N HIS A 145 7.47 -4.76 -15.05
CA HIS A 145 6.51 -5.62 -14.35
C HIS A 145 7.19 -6.56 -13.37
N ALA A 146 8.27 -7.25 -13.77
CA ALA A 146 8.93 -8.24 -12.92
C ALA A 146 9.61 -7.64 -11.68
N TRP A 147 10.20 -6.44 -11.78
CA TRP A 147 11.11 -5.91 -10.76
C TRP A 147 10.75 -4.54 -10.19
N LEU A 148 9.81 -3.81 -10.79
CA LEU A 148 9.45 -2.47 -10.34
C LEU A 148 7.98 -2.35 -9.95
N TRP A 149 7.05 -2.43 -10.91
CA TRP A 149 5.66 -2.02 -10.69
C TRP A 149 4.85 -3.05 -9.89
N ASP A 150 4.89 -4.32 -10.32
CA ASP A 150 4.10 -5.37 -9.68
C ASP A 150 4.68 -5.81 -8.33
N PRO A 151 6.01 -5.87 -8.12
CA PRO A 151 6.59 -6.05 -6.81
C PRO A 151 6.22 -4.93 -5.84
N LEU A 152 6.10 -3.68 -6.32
CA LEU A 152 5.67 -2.56 -5.51
C LEU A 152 4.18 -2.66 -5.13
N PHE A 153 3.31 -3.14 -6.03
CA PHE A 153 1.92 -3.48 -5.69
C PHE A 153 1.87 -4.62 -4.66
N LEU A 154 2.68 -5.66 -4.83
CA LEU A 154 2.78 -6.77 -3.89
C LEU A 154 3.25 -6.29 -2.51
N LEU A 155 4.28 -5.45 -2.44
CA LEU A 155 4.78 -4.85 -1.21
C LEU A 155 3.69 -4.05 -0.51
N TRP A 156 2.96 -3.22 -1.25
CA TRP A 156 1.83 -2.47 -0.72
C TRP A 156 0.76 -3.40 -0.13
N GLY A 157 0.33 -4.41 -0.88
CA GLY A 157 -0.67 -5.38 -0.45
C GLY A 157 -0.25 -6.19 0.78
N LEU A 158 0.98 -6.69 0.81
CA LEU A 158 1.51 -7.48 1.94
C LEU A 158 1.68 -6.63 3.20
N ALA A 159 2.20 -5.42 3.07
CA ALA A 159 2.34 -4.50 4.20
C ALA A 159 0.97 -4.15 4.80
N LEU A 160 -0.03 -3.88 3.96
CA LEU A 160 -1.41 -3.65 4.39
C LEU A 160 -2.00 -4.89 5.07
N ALA A 161 -1.79 -6.09 4.51
CA ALA A 161 -2.25 -7.34 5.10
C ALA A 161 -1.66 -7.57 6.51
N VAL A 162 -0.37 -7.28 6.71
CA VAL A 162 0.26 -7.38 8.03
C VAL A 162 -0.35 -6.38 9.00
N ALA A 163 -0.54 -5.12 8.59
CA ALA A 163 -1.21 -4.12 9.42
C ALA A 163 -2.61 -4.57 9.86
N LEU A 164 -3.41 -5.08 8.92
CA LEU A 164 -4.75 -5.60 9.19
C LEU A 164 -4.73 -6.86 10.05
N ARG A 165 -3.74 -7.73 9.96
CA ARG A 165 -3.64 -8.91 10.84
C ARG A 165 -3.25 -8.52 12.26
N ARG A 166 -2.35 -7.54 12.41
CA ARG A 166 -1.76 -7.14 13.69
C ARG A 166 -2.55 -6.05 14.44
N ALA A 167 -3.47 -5.34 13.78
CA ALA A 167 -4.26 -4.29 14.41
C ALA A 167 -5.03 -4.82 15.65
N PRO A 168 -4.98 -4.16 16.81
CA PRO A 168 -5.76 -4.58 17.97
C PRO A 168 -7.26 -4.68 17.64
N ARG A 169 -7.98 -5.60 18.29
CA ARG A 169 -9.45 -5.66 18.17
C ARG A 169 -10.07 -4.44 18.89
N PRO A 170 -11.20 -3.88 18.40
CA PRO A 170 -11.95 -2.92 19.19
C PRO A 170 -12.36 -3.58 20.51
N ARG A 171 -12.23 -2.85 21.62
CA ARG A 171 -12.81 -3.24 22.90
C ARG A 171 -14.31 -3.00 22.88
#